data_AF-A0A0J6S739-F1
#
_entry.id   AF-A0A0J6S739-F1
#
_cell.length_a   1.000
_cell.length_b   1.000
_cell.length_c   1.000
_cell.angle_alpha   90.00
_cell.angle_beta   90.00
_cell.angle_gamma   90.00
#
_symmetry.space_group_name_H-M   'P 1'
#
loop_
_entity.id
_entity.type
_entity.pdbx_description
1 polymer ?
#
loop_
_entity_poly.entity_id
_entity_poly.type
_entity_poly.pdbx_seq_one_letter_code
_entity_poly.pdbx_strand_id
1 'polypeptide(L)'
;MSKMTDHFARVRKNCVMVVRRQYDIYTKPRKWDKYEPVSTLELLSGVEFPHSDYRNDVHNYLDPILSSNSPHKLPWRLRASLQAVRDEPGLITLRVAERSCLGAIERSAGGDEPMLRETLKLVEDASERIAVWLAAVGCQRAAARCAGLCLEYWRERNITTYPDIITYGLMRSMIDYIGASTNKTNARKVEYIPESRHFQLALTEGALRGLVHILGVVQEGIEAGPHDKHDPDEDEAPLPPVDLADLSQLDDDRAGIVRDPPKPKAPATRELERAVIAAPPPVAPGLVVVWDV
;
A
#
# COMPACT_ATOMS: atom_id res chain seq x y z
N MET A 1 -14.47 5.37 -36.11
CA MET A 1 -13.45 5.30 -35.04
C MET A 1 -13.73 4.10 -34.11
N SER A 2 -13.51 2.85 -34.54
CA SER A 2 -13.97 1.64 -33.82
C SER A 2 -12.88 0.62 -33.45
N LYS A 3 -11.62 0.84 -33.85
CA LYS A 3 -10.53 -0.16 -33.68
C LYS A 3 -9.69 0.02 -32.41
N MET A 4 -9.63 1.23 -31.84
CA MET A 4 -8.86 1.49 -30.60
C MET A 4 -9.61 0.98 -29.36
N THR A 5 -10.93 1.20 -29.27
CA THR A 5 -11.78 0.69 -28.19
C THR A 5 -11.76 -0.84 -28.09
N ASP A 6 -11.75 -1.52 -29.24
CA ASP A 6 -11.63 -2.98 -29.34
C ASP A 6 -10.27 -3.52 -28.89
N HIS A 7 -9.20 -2.73 -29.10
CA HIS A 7 -7.86 -3.08 -28.61
C HIS A 7 -7.79 -2.97 -27.08
N PHE A 8 -8.24 -1.86 -26.50
CA PHE A 8 -8.28 -1.68 -25.04
C PHE A 8 -9.19 -2.70 -24.35
N ALA A 9 -10.36 -2.99 -24.91
CA ALA A 9 -11.27 -4.01 -24.38
C ALA A 9 -10.63 -5.41 -24.38
N ARG A 10 -9.92 -5.77 -25.45
CA ARG A 10 -9.20 -7.06 -25.55
C ARG A 10 -7.99 -7.13 -24.62
N VAL A 11 -7.22 -6.05 -24.50
CA VAL A 11 -6.10 -5.96 -23.55
C VAL A 11 -6.61 -6.11 -22.12
N ARG A 12 -7.69 -5.39 -21.76
CA ARG A 12 -8.36 -5.52 -20.45
C ARG A 12 -8.82 -6.95 -20.20
N LYS A 13 -9.48 -7.60 -21.16
CA LYS A 13 -9.92 -9.01 -21.05
C LYS A 13 -8.74 -9.96 -20.82
N ASN A 14 -7.63 -9.77 -21.52
CA ASN A 14 -6.42 -10.59 -21.36
C ASN A 14 -5.77 -10.38 -19.99
N CYS A 15 -5.69 -9.14 -19.51
CA CYS A 15 -5.14 -8.81 -18.19
C CYS A 15 -6.00 -9.42 -17.07
N VAL A 16 -7.33 -9.32 -17.19
CA VAL A 16 -8.27 -9.99 -16.26
C VAL A 16 -8.04 -11.50 -16.25
N MET A 17 -7.85 -12.13 -17.42
CA MET A 17 -7.59 -13.57 -17.50
C MET A 17 -6.27 -13.98 -16.83
N VAL A 18 -5.22 -13.17 -16.95
CA VAL A 18 -3.94 -13.40 -16.26
C VAL A 18 -4.12 -13.32 -14.75
N VAL A 19 -4.75 -12.25 -14.25
CA VAL A 19 -5.02 -12.09 -12.82
C VAL A 19 -5.84 -13.27 -12.29
N ARG A 20 -6.85 -13.73 -13.04
CA ARG A 20 -7.64 -14.92 -12.67
C ARG A 20 -6.82 -16.20 -12.63
N ARG A 21 -5.86 -16.38 -13.55
CA ARG A 21 -4.96 -17.55 -13.55
C ARG A 21 -4.00 -17.53 -12.37
N GLN A 22 -3.62 -16.34 -11.90
CA GLN A 22 -2.67 -16.13 -10.81
C GLN A 22 -3.35 -15.59 -9.55
N TYR A 23 -4.65 -15.89 -9.36
CA TYR A 23 -5.50 -15.28 -8.34
C TYR A 23 -4.89 -15.34 -6.92
N ASP A 24 -4.30 -16.49 -6.58
CA ASP A 24 -3.67 -16.71 -5.29
C ASP A 24 -2.52 -15.72 -5.02
N ILE A 25 -1.78 -15.29 -6.05
CA ILE A 25 -0.68 -14.35 -5.88
C ILE A 25 -1.19 -12.95 -5.51
N TYR A 26 -2.39 -12.59 -5.95
CA TYR A 26 -2.99 -11.28 -5.66
C TYR A 26 -3.78 -11.28 -4.34
N THR A 27 -4.17 -12.45 -3.83
CA THR A 27 -5.12 -12.59 -2.72
C THR A 27 -4.58 -13.29 -1.47
N LYS A 28 -3.49 -14.06 -1.57
CA LYS A 28 -2.87 -14.78 -0.45
C LYS A 28 -1.50 -14.19 -0.07
N PRO A 29 -0.96 -14.50 1.13
CA PRO A 29 0.39 -14.08 1.49
C PRO A 29 1.41 -14.57 0.47
N ARG A 30 2.23 -13.65 -0.04
CA ARG A 30 3.36 -14.02 -0.90
C ARG A 30 4.50 -14.49 0.00
N LYS A 31 4.58 -15.81 0.18
CA LYS A 31 5.69 -16.45 0.88
C LYS A 31 6.91 -16.51 -0.02
N TRP A 32 8.09 -16.40 0.59
CA TRP A 32 9.34 -16.57 -0.11
C TRP A 32 9.89 -17.97 0.15
N ASP A 33 9.70 -18.86 -0.82
CA ASP A 33 10.08 -20.27 -0.72
C ASP A 33 11.40 -20.56 -1.47
N LYS A 34 12.16 -19.53 -1.86
CA LYS A 34 13.42 -19.68 -2.60
C LYS A 34 14.61 -19.74 -1.65
N TYR A 35 15.67 -20.44 -2.08
CA TYR A 35 16.95 -20.53 -1.35
C TYR A 35 17.77 -19.23 -1.37
N GLU A 36 17.40 -18.26 -2.20
CA GLU A 36 18.07 -16.96 -2.32
C GLU A 36 17.50 -15.96 -1.30
N PRO A 37 18.25 -14.94 -0.86
CA PRO A 37 17.68 -13.85 -0.06
C PRO A 37 16.55 -13.13 -0.82
N VAL A 38 15.48 -12.77 -0.11
CA VAL A 38 14.42 -11.90 -0.66
C VAL A 38 15.05 -10.58 -1.10
N SER A 39 14.71 -10.04 -2.28
CA SER A 39 15.18 -8.72 -2.68
C SER A 39 14.42 -7.60 -1.96
N THR A 40 15.03 -6.43 -1.81
CA THR A 40 14.39 -5.30 -1.11
C THR A 40 13.12 -4.85 -1.82
N LEU A 41 13.10 -4.91 -3.15
CA LEU A 41 11.93 -4.66 -3.98
C LEU A 41 10.80 -5.68 -3.73
N GLU A 42 11.13 -6.96 -3.59
CA GLU A 42 10.15 -8.01 -3.28
C GLU A 42 9.53 -7.78 -1.90
N LEU A 43 10.37 -7.48 -0.88
CA LEU A 43 9.85 -7.05 0.41
C LEU A 43 8.97 -5.82 0.25
N LEU A 44 9.45 -4.72 -0.32
CA LEU A 44 8.69 -3.47 -0.48
C LEU A 44 7.36 -3.66 -1.21
N SER A 45 7.27 -4.62 -2.13
CA SER A 45 6.02 -4.96 -2.83
C SER A 45 5.10 -5.90 -2.03
N GLY A 46 5.47 -6.32 -0.82
CA GLY A 46 4.60 -7.09 0.08
C GLY A 46 4.87 -8.59 0.10
N VAL A 47 6.07 -9.04 -0.24
CA VAL A 47 6.55 -10.38 0.14
C VAL A 47 6.79 -10.43 1.65
N GLU A 48 6.44 -11.56 2.26
CA GLU A 48 6.65 -11.78 3.69
C GLU A 48 8.13 -11.97 4.02
N PHE A 49 8.56 -11.60 5.23
CA PHE A 49 9.91 -11.94 5.67
C PHE A 49 10.10 -13.46 5.71
N PRO A 50 11.34 -13.96 5.52
CA PRO A 50 11.67 -15.36 5.74
C PRO A 50 11.20 -15.82 7.12
N HIS A 51 10.44 -16.92 7.16
CA HIS A 51 9.82 -17.46 8.38
C HIS A 51 8.92 -16.46 9.13
N SER A 52 8.43 -15.43 8.46
CA SER A 52 7.62 -14.35 9.04
C SER A 52 8.35 -13.62 10.17
N ASP A 53 9.67 -13.43 10.07
CA ASP A 53 10.45 -12.65 11.05
C ASP A 53 11.53 -11.83 10.36
N TYR A 54 11.50 -10.51 10.58
CA TYR A 54 12.52 -9.60 10.05
C TYR A 54 13.93 -9.89 10.59
N ARG A 55 14.05 -10.50 11.77
CA ARG A 55 15.36 -10.87 12.34
C ARG A 55 16.04 -11.97 11.52
N ASN A 56 15.27 -12.94 11.05
CA ASN A 56 15.78 -13.96 10.13
C ASN A 56 16.20 -13.33 8.79
N ASP A 57 15.45 -12.33 8.32
CA ASP A 57 15.82 -11.57 7.14
C ASP A 57 17.16 -10.83 7.30
N VAL A 58 17.38 -10.21 8.46
CA VAL A 58 18.63 -9.53 8.81
C VAL A 58 19.83 -10.46 8.65
N HIS A 59 19.76 -11.68 9.19
CA HIS A 59 20.83 -12.68 9.05
C HIS A 59 21.02 -13.08 7.58
N ASN A 60 19.94 -13.49 6.91
CA ASN A 60 19.99 -13.94 5.52
C ASN A 60 20.56 -12.88 4.57
N TYR A 61 20.29 -11.61 4.84
CA TYR A 61 20.75 -10.49 4.01
C TYR A 61 22.17 -10.02 4.38
N LEU A 62 22.50 -9.88 5.67
CA LEU A 62 23.79 -9.32 6.10
C LEU A 62 24.92 -10.34 6.15
N ASP A 63 24.66 -11.63 6.37
CA ASP A 63 25.72 -12.63 6.49
C ASP A 63 26.61 -12.72 5.24
N PRO A 64 26.07 -12.76 4.00
CA PRO A 64 26.90 -12.74 2.79
C PRO A 64 27.73 -11.46 2.65
N ILE A 65 27.18 -10.32 3.08
CA ILE A 65 27.80 -8.99 2.97
C ILE A 65 28.97 -8.86 3.98
N LEU A 66 28.76 -9.33 5.20
CA LEU A 66 29.69 -9.23 6.32
C LEU A 66 30.72 -10.36 6.36
N SER A 67 30.51 -11.44 5.60
CA SER A 67 31.46 -12.54 5.46
C SER A 67 32.87 -12.06 5.10
N SER A 68 33.88 -12.77 5.59
CA SER A 68 35.28 -12.54 5.21
C SER A 68 35.53 -12.76 3.71
N ASN A 69 34.66 -13.55 3.06
CA ASN A 69 34.73 -13.87 1.63
C ASN A 69 33.94 -12.89 0.76
N SER A 70 33.31 -11.86 1.35
CA SER A 70 32.58 -10.85 0.61
C SER A 70 33.50 -10.09 -0.34
N PRO A 71 33.16 -9.94 -1.63
CA PRO A 71 33.95 -9.12 -2.56
C PRO A 71 33.83 -7.62 -2.24
N HIS A 72 32.89 -7.22 -1.39
CA HIS A 72 32.60 -5.84 -1.04
C HIS A 72 33.41 -5.39 0.17
N LYS A 73 34.33 -4.44 -0.04
CA LYS A 73 35.11 -3.81 1.03
C LYS A 73 34.34 -2.63 1.61
N LEU A 74 33.62 -2.88 2.68
CA LEU A 74 32.87 -1.84 3.40
C LEU A 74 33.80 -0.99 4.29
N PRO A 75 33.56 0.33 4.39
CA PRO A 75 34.11 1.18 5.44
C PRO A 75 33.98 0.57 6.83
N TRP A 76 35.02 0.67 7.66
CA TRP A 76 35.03 0.02 8.97
C TRP A 76 33.86 0.44 9.86
N ARG A 77 33.47 1.73 9.82
CA ARG A 77 32.31 2.26 10.59
C ARG A 77 31.01 1.64 10.11
N LEU A 78 30.82 1.56 8.80
CA LEU A 78 29.64 0.96 8.20
C LEU A 78 29.58 -0.53 8.54
N ARG A 79 30.68 -1.26 8.34
CA ARG A 79 30.80 -2.68 8.69
C ARG A 79 30.47 -2.93 10.15
N ALA A 80 31.01 -2.13 11.08
CA ALA A 80 30.72 -2.24 12.51
C ALA A 80 29.24 -1.99 12.84
N SER A 81 28.60 -1.01 12.18
CA SER A 81 27.17 -0.73 12.40
C SER A 81 26.26 -1.86 11.89
N LEU A 82 26.58 -2.43 10.72
CA LEU A 82 25.83 -3.56 10.15
C LEU A 82 26.05 -4.84 10.97
N GLN A 83 27.26 -5.04 11.47
CA GLN A 83 27.60 -6.12 12.39
C GLN A 83 26.75 -6.04 13.68
N ALA A 84 26.61 -4.85 14.25
CA ALA A 84 25.76 -4.64 15.42
C ALA A 84 24.28 -4.93 15.15
N VAL A 85 23.78 -4.59 13.95
CA VAL A 85 22.41 -4.95 13.53
C VAL A 85 22.26 -6.46 13.38
N ARG A 86 23.24 -7.14 12.78
CA ARG A 86 23.24 -8.60 12.63
C ARG A 86 23.20 -9.30 13.98
N ASP A 87 24.03 -8.84 14.93
CA ASP A 87 24.15 -9.48 16.23
C ASP A 87 22.95 -9.17 17.13
N GLU A 88 22.41 -7.95 17.06
CA GLU A 88 21.23 -7.53 17.84
C GLU A 88 20.33 -6.57 17.02
N PRO A 89 19.35 -7.09 16.26
CA PRO A 89 18.49 -6.29 15.40
C PRO A 89 17.40 -5.55 16.20
N GLY A 90 17.77 -4.42 16.78
CA GLY A 90 16.92 -3.52 17.56
C GLY A 90 16.72 -2.15 16.91
N LEU A 91 15.74 -1.39 17.40
CA LEU A 91 15.41 -0.06 16.86
C LEU A 91 16.61 0.89 16.84
N ILE A 92 17.44 0.88 17.89
CA ILE A 92 18.61 1.76 18.01
C ILE A 92 19.70 1.34 17.03
N THR A 93 20.05 0.04 16.98
CA THR A 93 21.10 -0.48 16.09
C THR A 93 20.73 -0.25 14.63
N LEU A 94 19.46 -0.51 14.27
CA LEU A 94 18.93 -0.22 12.94
C LEU A 94 19.04 1.27 12.56
N ARG A 95 18.68 2.19 13.46
CA ARG A 95 18.81 3.64 13.19
C ARG A 95 20.26 4.09 13.02
N VAL A 96 21.19 3.52 13.79
CA VAL A 96 22.61 3.82 13.66
C VAL A 96 23.15 3.29 12.34
N ALA A 97 22.76 2.08 11.94
CA ALA A 97 23.13 1.50 10.66
C ALA A 97 22.56 2.30 9.48
N GLU A 98 21.29 2.73 9.53
CA GLU A 98 20.67 3.58 8.49
C GLU A 98 21.49 4.87 8.27
N ARG A 99 21.82 5.57 9.35
CA ARG A 99 22.67 6.78 9.28
C ARG A 99 24.07 6.47 8.76
N SER A 100 24.62 5.31 9.11
CA SER A 100 25.94 4.89 8.66
C SER A 100 25.95 4.57 7.17
N CYS A 101 24.91 3.95 6.62
CA CYS A 101 24.73 3.73 5.19
C CYS A 101 24.62 5.07 4.45
N LEU A 102 23.71 5.95 4.88
CA LEU A 102 23.51 7.27 4.26
C LEU A 102 24.79 8.11 4.28
N GLY A 103 25.47 8.17 5.43
CA GLY A 103 26.73 8.89 5.53
C GLY A 103 27.86 8.27 4.70
N ALA A 104 27.87 6.95 4.49
CA ALA A 104 28.84 6.31 3.60
C ALA A 104 28.57 6.63 2.12
N ILE A 105 27.30 6.67 1.72
CA ILE A 105 26.88 7.09 0.37
C ILE A 105 27.32 8.53 0.11
N GLU A 106 27.04 9.45 1.03
CA GLU A 106 27.43 10.86 0.93
C GLU A 106 28.96 11.04 0.85
N ARG A 107 29.73 10.39 1.72
CA ARG A 107 31.21 10.46 1.70
C ARG A 107 31.81 9.85 0.44
N SER A 108 31.23 8.77 -0.09
CA SER A 108 31.68 8.20 -1.36
C SER A 108 31.38 9.12 -2.53
N ALA A 109 30.23 9.81 -2.52
CA ALA A 109 29.88 10.80 -3.55
C ALA A 109 30.78 12.05 -3.47
N GLY A 110 31.16 12.47 -2.27
CA GLY A 110 32.10 13.58 -2.03
C GLY A 110 33.57 13.24 -2.31
N GLY A 111 33.92 11.96 -2.49
CA GLY A 111 35.28 11.51 -2.75
C GLY A 111 36.15 11.28 -1.51
N ASP A 112 35.61 11.47 -0.30
CA ASP A 112 36.33 11.29 0.97
C ASP A 112 36.62 9.81 1.27
N GLU A 113 35.68 8.93 0.91
CA GLU A 113 35.75 7.49 1.15
C GLU A 113 35.19 6.73 -0.07
N PRO A 114 35.92 6.74 -1.21
CA PRO A 114 35.40 6.24 -2.48
C PRO A 114 35.20 4.72 -2.43
N MET A 115 34.01 4.28 -2.85
CA MET A 115 33.64 2.87 -2.96
C MET A 115 33.48 2.45 -4.43
N LEU A 116 33.69 1.16 -4.70
CA LEU A 116 33.30 0.58 -5.99
C LEU A 116 31.81 0.78 -6.24
N ARG A 117 31.40 0.99 -7.49
CA ARG A 117 30.00 1.26 -7.84
C ARG A 117 29.07 0.13 -7.41
N GLU A 118 29.51 -1.12 -7.54
CA GLU A 118 28.76 -2.30 -7.09
C GLU A 118 28.59 -2.31 -5.58
N THR A 119 29.60 -1.85 -4.84
CA THR A 119 29.53 -1.73 -3.37
C THR A 119 28.60 -0.60 -2.98
N LEU A 120 28.65 0.55 -3.68
CA LEU A 120 27.74 1.67 -3.41
C LEU A 120 26.28 1.26 -3.59
N LYS A 121 25.94 0.56 -4.68
CA LYS A 121 24.59 0.01 -4.90
C LYS A 121 24.13 -0.92 -3.78
N LEU A 122 25.04 -1.74 -3.27
CA LEU A 122 24.75 -2.62 -2.14
C LEU A 122 24.51 -1.84 -0.85
N VAL A 123 25.21 -0.72 -0.63
CA VAL A 123 24.98 0.16 0.53
C VAL A 123 23.66 0.93 0.40
N GLU A 124 23.29 1.35 -0.81
CA GLU A 124 21.99 1.94 -1.13
C GLU A 124 20.86 0.94 -0.84
N ASP A 125 20.94 -0.27 -1.38
CA ASP A 125 19.98 -1.36 -1.12
C ASP A 125 19.90 -1.70 0.37
N ALA A 126 21.04 -1.75 1.08
CA ALA A 126 21.06 -1.95 2.53
C ALA A 126 20.36 -0.81 3.30
N SER A 127 20.51 0.44 2.87
CA SER A 127 19.82 1.59 3.47
C SER A 127 18.29 1.47 3.34
N GLU A 128 17.81 1.06 2.17
CA GLU A 128 16.39 0.81 1.92
C GLU A 128 15.89 -0.42 2.70
N ARG A 129 16.67 -1.49 2.75
CA ARG A 129 16.37 -2.70 3.50
C ARG A 129 16.25 -2.43 5.01
N ILE A 130 17.13 -1.59 5.56
CA ILE A 130 17.06 -1.14 6.95
C ILE A 130 15.79 -0.34 7.21
N ALA A 131 15.33 0.50 6.26
CA ALA A 131 14.06 1.21 6.40
C ALA A 131 12.88 0.23 6.49
N VAL A 132 12.89 -0.86 5.71
CA VAL A 132 11.87 -1.93 5.81
C VAL A 132 11.89 -2.61 7.18
N TRP A 133 13.07 -2.95 7.72
CA TRP A 133 13.18 -3.50 9.06
C TRP A 133 12.72 -2.54 10.15
N LEU A 134 13.07 -1.25 10.03
CA LEU A 134 12.63 -0.20 10.94
C LEU A 134 11.10 -0.02 10.90
N ALA A 135 10.49 -0.10 9.72
CA ALA A 135 9.04 -0.06 9.58
C ALA A 135 8.37 -1.28 10.23
N ALA A 136 8.98 -2.46 10.08
CA ALA A 136 8.50 -3.69 10.73
C ALA A 136 8.48 -3.59 12.27
N VAL A 137 9.49 -2.93 12.89
CA VAL A 137 9.48 -2.66 14.34
C VAL A 137 8.62 -1.46 14.75
N GLY A 138 7.79 -0.93 13.85
CA GLY A 138 6.82 0.13 14.14
C GLY A 138 7.37 1.56 14.08
N CYS A 139 8.50 1.80 13.40
CA CYS A 139 9.01 3.16 13.22
C CYS A 139 8.21 3.92 12.15
N GLN A 140 7.37 4.87 12.57
CA GLN A 140 6.54 5.70 11.68
C GLN A 140 7.32 6.43 10.59
N ARG A 141 8.48 7.01 10.93
CA ARG A 141 9.34 7.70 9.96
C ARG A 141 9.86 6.74 8.89
N ALA A 142 10.20 5.51 9.28
CA ALA A 142 10.64 4.50 8.33
C ALA A 142 9.48 4.01 7.46
N ALA A 143 8.26 3.87 8.02
CA ALA A 143 7.06 3.59 7.24
C ALA A 143 6.83 4.70 6.19
N ALA A 144 6.89 5.98 6.56
CA ALA A 144 6.78 7.07 5.59
C ALA A 144 7.87 7.00 4.48
N ARG A 145 9.11 6.65 4.85
CA ARG A 145 10.20 6.43 3.88
C ARG A 145 9.89 5.25 2.95
N CYS A 146 9.42 4.12 3.47
CA CYS A 146 9.03 2.96 2.67
C CYS A 146 7.86 3.29 1.72
N ALA A 147 6.90 4.12 2.12
CA ALA A 147 5.87 4.61 1.21
C ALA A 147 6.47 5.41 0.04
N GLY A 148 7.43 6.29 0.34
CA GLY A 148 8.19 7.03 -0.68
C GLY A 148 8.95 6.10 -1.63
N LEU A 149 9.68 5.12 -1.09
CA LEU A 149 10.39 4.12 -1.90
C LEU A 149 9.42 3.31 -2.78
N CYS A 150 8.27 2.89 -2.25
CA CYS A 150 7.26 2.19 -3.05
C CYS A 150 6.77 3.05 -4.23
N LEU A 151 6.57 4.36 -4.01
CA LEU A 151 6.19 5.31 -5.06
C LEU A 151 7.30 5.46 -6.10
N GLU A 152 8.55 5.64 -5.67
CA GLU A 152 9.72 5.77 -6.55
C GLU A 152 9.87 4.53 -7.44
N TYR A 153 9.93 3.35 -6.85
CA TYR A 153 9.99 2.09 -7.60
C TYR A 153 8.81 1.88 -8.53
N TRP A 154 7.60 2.30 -8.13
CA TRP A 154 6.44 2.21 -9.01
C TRP A 154 6.55 3.15 -10.21
N ARG A 155 7.03 4.39 -10.01
CA ARG A 155 7.19 5.40 -11.08
C ARG A 155 8.28 5.05 -12.08
N GLU A 156 9.34 4.38 -11.63
CA GLU A 156 10.43 3.93 -12.50
C GLU A 156 10.06 2.72 -13.35
N ARG A 157 8.97 2.01 -13.00
CA ARG A 157 8.49 0.89 -13.79
C ARG A 157 7.77 1.43 -15.03
N ASN A 158 8.11 0.84 -16.17
CA ASN A 158 7.31 1.02 -17.38
C ASN A 158 5.90 0.54 -17.07
N ILE A 159 4.94 1.48 -16.97
CA ILE A 159 3.52 1.17 -16.79
C ILE A 159 3.04 0.53 -18.09
N THR A 160 3.30 -0.77 -18.22
CA THR A 160 2.67 -1.58 -19.24
C THR A 160 1.22 -1.79 -18.83
N THR A 161 0.33 -2.02 -19.79
CA THR A 161 -1.06 -2.40 -19.52
C THR A 161 -1.20 -3.73 -18.75
N TYR A 162 -0.09 -4.39 -18.44
CA TYR A 162 -0.03 -5.69 -17.77
C TYR A 162 0.10 -5.54 -16.25
N PRO A 163 -0.76 -6.21 -15.45
CA PRO A 163 -0.72 -6.12 -14.00
C PRO A 163 0.34 -7.08 -13.43
N ASP A 164 1.60 -6.69 -13.42
CA ASP A 164 2.62 -7.49 -12.74
C ASP A 164 2.51 -7.39 -11.21
N ILE A 165 2.94 -8.46 -10.54
CA ILE A 165 2.76 -8.67 -9.09
C ILE A 165 3.52 -7.61 -8.28
N ILE A 166 4.70 -7.19 -8.75
CA ILE A 166 5.52 -6.18 -8.07
C ILE A 166 4.83 -4.82 -8.16
N THR A 167 4.41 -4.41 -9.36
CA THR A 167 3.70 -3.14 -9.57
C THR A 167 2.43 -3.04 -8.71
N TYR A 168 1.61 -4.09 -8.69
CA TYR A 168 0.43 -4.15 -7.83
C TYR A 168 0.79 -4.12 -6.34
N GLY A 169 1.81 -4.89 -5.96
CA GLY A 169 2.30 -4.98 -4.59
C GLY A 169 2.87 -3.66 -4.05
N LEU A 170 3.57 -2.89 -4.89
CA LEU A 170 4.09 -1.56 -4.54
C LEU A 170 2.95 -0.57 -4.28
N MET A 171 1.91 -0.55 -5.12
CA MET A 171 0.74 0.31 -4.92
C MET A 171 0.03 -0.01 -3.60
N ARG A 172 -0.17 -1.29 -3.28
CA ARG A 172 -0.77 -1.70 -2.00
C ARG A 172 0.11 -1.34 -0.80
N SER A 173 1.40 -1.65 -0.89
CA SER A 173 2.34 -1.41 0.21
C SER A 173 2.54 0.08 0.47
N MET A 174 2.47 0.92 -0.56
CA MET A 174 2.49 2.37 -0.40
C MET A 174 1.33 2.85 0.49
N ILE A 175 0.10 2.40 0.25
CA ILE A 175 -1.07 2.77 1.05
C ILE A 175 -0.93 2.28 2.50
N ASP A 176 -0.47 1.04 2.68
CA ASP A 176 -0.22 0.45 3.99
C ASP A 176 0.82 1.23 4.80
N TYR A 177 1.95 1.55 4.19
CA TYR A 177 2.99 2.35 4.83
C TYR A 177 2.53 3.78 5.15
N ILE A 178 1.69 4.41 4.32
CA ILE A 178 1.07 5.70 4.64
C ILE A 178 0.17 5.57 5.88
N GLY A 179 -0.67 4.54 5.94
CA GLY A 179 -1.50 4.25 7.12
C GLY A 179 -0.65 4.03 8.38
N ALA A 180 0.40 3.20 8.27
CA ALA A 180 1.32 2.94 9.37
C ALA A 180 2.08 4.20 9.85
N SER A 181 2.39 5.12 8.95
CA SER A 181 3.07 6.38 9.29
C SER A 181 2.19 7.38 10.04
N THR A 182 0.87 7.30 9.88
CA THR A 182 -0.11 8.24 10.47
C THR A 182 -0.75 7.72 11.75
N ASN A 183 -0.72 6.39 11.97
CA ASN A 183 -1.21 5.77 13.19
C ASN A 183 -0.38 6.20 14.41
N LYS A 184 -0.98 6.99 15.31
CA LYS A 184 -0.40 7.35 16.62
C LYS A 184 -0.47 6.17 17.61
N THR A 185 0.08 5.02 17.26
CA THR A 185 0.24 3.92 18.22
C THR A 185 1.42 4.24 19.14
N ASN A 186 1.17 4.23 20.45
CA ASN A 186 2.18 4.46 21.47
C ASN A 186 3.33 3.45 21.27
N ALA A 187 4.51 3.94 20.92
CA ALA A 187 5.71 3.17 20.58
C ALA A 187 6.30 2.31 21.73
N ARG A 188 5.53 2.02 22.78
CA ARG A 188 5.95 1.14 23.87
C ARG A 188 5.54 -0.29 23.53
N LYS A 189 6.51 -1.02 22.96
CA LYS A 189 6.45 -2.46 22.62
C LYS A 189 5.47 -2.80 21.51
N VAL A 190 5.77 -2.36 20.29
CA VAL A 190 5.24 -3.05 19.11
C VAL A 190 6.20 -4.21 18.84
N GLU A 191 5.91 -5.37 19.43
CA GLU A 191 6.47 -6.61 18.90
C GLU A 191 5.99 -6.71 17.46
N TYR A 192 6.93 -6.93 16.53
CA TYR A 192 6.57 -7.32 15.17
C TYR A 192 5.66 -8.54 15.30
N ILE A 193 4.42 -8.46 14.83
CA ILE A 193 3.50 -9.60 14.87
C ILE A 193 3.88 -10.46 13.66
N PRO A 194 4.47 -11.65 13.84
CA PRO A 194 4.72 -12.56 12.73
C PRO A 194 3.39 -12.83 12.02
N GLU A 195 3.38 -12.85 10.68
CA GLU A 195 2.19 -12.96 9.80
C GLU A 195 1.44 -11.64 9.55
N SER A 196 1.93 -10.50 10.07
CA SER A 196 1.19 -9.24 9.98
C SER A 196 1.16 -8.62 8.59
N ARG A 197 2.21 -8.76 7.77
CA ARG A 197 2.32 -7.89 6.58
C ARG A 197 1.26 -8.19 5.54
N HIS A 198 0.97 -9.46 5.29
CA HIS A 198 -0.14 -9.81 4.41
C HIS A 198 -1.50 -9.37 4.97
N PHE A 199 -1.73 -9.57 6.27
CA PHE A 199 -2.98 -9.15 6.90
C PHE A 199 -3.14 -7.62 6.87
N GLN A 200 -2.07 -6.87 7.11
CA GLN A 200 -1.99 -5.42 6.97
C GLN A 200 -2.33 -4.98 5.54
N LEU A 201 -1.72 -5.62 4.53
CA LEU A 201 -2.02 -5.37 3.12
C LEU A 201 -3.45 -5.79 2.72
N ALA A 202 -4.02 -6.82 3.33
CA ALA A 202 -5.39 -7.25 3.07
C ALA A 202 -6.39 -6.22 3.61
N LEU A 203 -6.14 -5.65 4.79
CA LEU A 203 -6.95 -4.56 5.35
C LEU A 203 -6.94 -3.32 4.47
N THR A 204 -5.80 -3.00 3.84
CA THR A 204 -5.69 -1.84 2.93
C THR A 204 -6.28 -2.06 1.54
N GLU A 205 -6.66 -3.28 1.18
CA GLU A 205 -7.31 -3.56 -0.11
C GLU A 205 -8.64 -2.82 -0.25
N GLY A 206 -9.42 -2.69 0.83
CA GLY A 206 -10.65 -1.91 0.85
C GLY A 206 -10.40 -0.43 0.55
N ALA A 207 -9.36 0.14 1.15
CA ALA A 207 -8.95 1.53 0.92
C ALA A 207 -8.48 1.75 -0.54
N LEU A 208 -7.72 0.80 -1.10
CA LEU A 208 -7.28 0.85 -2.50
C LEU A 208 -8.48 0.80 -3.46
N ARG A 209 -9.46 -0.09 -3.23
CA ARG A 209 -10.67 -0.16 -4.05
C ARG A 209 -11.46 1.15 -4.01
N GLY A 210 -11.61 1.73 -2.82
CA GLY A 210 -12.22 3.06 -2.65
C GLY A 210 -11.47 4.14 -3.43
N LEU A 211 -10.14 4.16 -3.33
CA LEU A 211 -9.30 5.11 -4.07
C LEU A 211 -9.44 4.96 -5.58
N VAL A 212 -9.37 3.73 -6.11
CA VAL A 212 -9.54 3.45 -7.55
C VAL A 212 -10.91 3.89 -8.04
N HIS A 213 -11.95 3.64 -7.25
CA HIS A 213 -13.31 4.09 -7.59
C HIS A 213 -13.39 5.62 -7.66
N ILE A 214 -12.92 6.33 -6.63
CA ILE A 214 -12.94 7.81 -6.60
C ILE A 214 -12.12 8.38 -7.75
N LEU A 215 -10.91 7.87 -7.99
CA LEU A 215 -10.07 8.31 -9.10
C LEU A 215 -10.74 8.04 -10.45
N GLY A 216 -11.41 6.89 -10.60
CA GLY A 216 -12.19 6.56 -11.79
C GLY A 216 -13.32 7.57 -12.03
N VAL A 217 -14.13 7.85 -11.00
CA VAL A 217 -15.21 8.84 -11.08
C VAL A 217 -14.69 10.25 -11.41
N VAL A 218 -13.60 10.67 -10.76
CA VAL A 218 -12.98 11.98 -11.03
C VAL A 218 -12.43 12.04 -12.45
N GLN A 219 -11.75 10.98 -12.91
CA GLN A 219 -11.22 10.92 -14.26
C GLN A 219 -12.35 10.93 -15.31
N GLU A 220 -13.40 10.14 -15.10
CA GLU A 220 -14.59 10.15 -15.95
C GLU A 220 -15.23 11.54 -16.00
N GLY A 221 -15.33 12.23 -14.86
CA GLY A 221 -15.83 13.61 -14.80
C GLY A 221 -14.92 14.64 -15.51
N ILE A 222 -13.59 14.47 -15.45
CA ILE A 222 -12.65 15.31 -16.19
C ILE A 222 -12.74 15.04 -17.70
N GLU A 223 -12.84 13.76 -18.09
CA GLU A 223 -12.97 13.33 -19.49
C GLU A 223 -14.30 13.77 -20.12
N ALA A 224 -15.38 13.81 -19.33
CA ALA A 224 -16.66 14.36 -19.75
C ALA A 224 -16.60 15.88 -20.04
N GLY A 225 -15.56 16.57 -19.56
CA GLY A 225 -15.36 18.00 -19.77
C GLY A 225 -16.19 18.86 -18.81
N PRO A 226 -15.96 20.19 -18.83
CA PRO A 226 -16.82 21.11 -18.09
C PRO A 226 -18.25 21.05 -18.63
N HIS A 227 -19.23 21.05 -17.73
CA HIS A 227 -20.65 21.05 -18.07
C HIS A 227 -21.00 22.27 -18.94
N ASP A 228 -21.33 22.06 -20.21
CA ASP A 228 -21.92 23.08 -21.07
C ASP A 228 -23.40 23.18 -20.72
N LYS A 229 -23.91 24.40 -20.51
CA LYS A 229 -25.31 24.67 -20.09
C LYS A 229 -26.37 24.30 -21.14
N HIS A 230 -26.01 23.53 -22.17
CA HIS A 230 -26.85 23.19 -23.32
C HIS A 230 -26.72 21.71 -23.70
N ASP A 231 -26.44 20.84 -22.74
CA ASP A 231 -26.57 19.39 -22.95
C ASP A 231 -28.07 19.02 -23.04
N PRO A 232 -28.52 18.34 -24.12
CA PRO A 232 -29.94 18.01 -24.33
C PRO A 232 -30.48 16.90 -23.42
N ASP A 233 -29.68 16.41 -22.48
CA ASP A 233 -30.08 15.40 -21.48
C ASP A 233 -30.58 16.04 -20.14
N GLU A 234 -30.76 17.37 -20.08
CA GLU A 234 -31.30 18.11 -18.92
C GLU A 234 -32.84 18.06 -18.80
N ASP A 235 -33.44 16.87 -18.67
CA ASP A 235 -34.85 16.71 -18.26
C ASP A 235 -35.01 15.78 -17.04
N GLU A 236 -34.10 15.84 -16.07
CA GLU A 236 -34.40 15.43 -14.69
C GLU A 236 -34.10 16.57 -13.71
N ALA A 237 -35.18 17.22 -13.27
CA ALA A 237 -35.14 18.28 -12.27
C ALA A 237 -34.48 17.80 -10.96
N PRO A 238 -33.77 18.68 -10.22
CA PRO A 238 -33.20 18.30 -8.93
C PRO A 238 -34.33 17.93 -7.96
N LEU A 239 -34.24 16.74 -7.35
CA LEU A 239 -35.21 16.29 -6.35
C LEU A 239 -35.28 17.30 -5.19
N PRO A 240 -36.47 17.61 -4.65
CA PRO A 240 -36.63 18.57 -3.56
C PRO A 240 -36.00 18.03 -2.26
N PRO A 241 -35.55 18.93 -1.35
CA PRO A 241 -34.89 18.52 -0.12
C PRO A 241 -35.88 17.80 0.81
N VAL A 242 -35.44 16.68 1.39
CA VAL A 242 -36.24 15.86 2.31
C VAL A 242 -36.38 16.57 3.65
N ASP A 243 -37.62 16.78 4.10
CA ASP A 243 -37.95 17.38 5.39
C ASP A 243 -37.81 16.34 6.52
N LEU A 244 -36.92 16.58 7.48
CA LEU A 244 -36.55 15.65 8.56
C LEU A 244 -37.60 15.59 9.71
N ALA A 245 -38.71 16.33 9.59
CA ALA A 245 -39.80 16.33 10.58
C ALA A 245 -40.69 15.07 10.55
N ASP A 246 -40.73 14.32 9.43
CA ASP A 246 -41.64 13.18 9.23
C ASP A 246 -41.19 11.87 9.90
N LEU A 247 -39.99 11.81 10.47
CA LEU A 247 -39.49 10.62 11.17
C LEU A 247 -40.09 10.41 12.57
N SER A 248 -40.90 11.37 13.05
CA SER A 248 -41.55 11.33 14.36
C SER A 248 -42.91 10.59 14.38
N GLN A 249 -43.39 10.11 13.23
CA GLN A 249 -44.70 9.46 13.08
C GLN A 249 -44.65 7.93 12.83
N LEU A 250 -43.49 7.30 12.91
CA LEU A 250 -43.38 5.84 12.77
C LEU A 250 -43.53 5.18 14.16
N ASP A 251 -44.79 4.96 14.55
CA ASP A 251 -45.15 4.11 15.69
C ASP A 251 -44.76 2.64 15.40
N ASP A 252 -44.14 2.01 16.39
CA ASP A 252 -43.75 0.59 16.43
C ASP A 252 -44.98 -0.34 16.40
N ASP A 253 -45.64 -0.53 15.25
CA ASP A 253 -46.83 -1.37 15.17
C ASP A 253 -46.49 -2.84 14.81
N ARG A 254 -46.27 -3.64 15.86
CA ARG A 254 -46.21 -5.10 15.83
C ARG A 254 -47.64 -5.69 15.86
N ALA A 255 -48.38 -5.69 14.75
CA ALA A 255 -49.61 -6.47 14.65
C ALA A 255 -49.97 -6.85 13.21
N GLY A 256 -49.99 -8.15 12.90
CA GLY A 256 -50.48 -8.66 11.59
C GLY A 256 -49.78 -9.89 11.03
N ILE A 257 -49.19 -10.75 11.86
CA ILE A 257 -48.67 -12.05 11.39
C ILE A 257 -49.85 -12.99 11.16
N VAL A 258 -50.31 -13.11 9.91
CA VAL A 258 -51.03 -14.28 9.42
C VAL A 258 -50.04 -15.14 8.65
N ARG A 259 -49.78 -16.35 9.14
CA ARG A 259 -48.87 -17.34 8.54
C ARG A 259 -49.61 -18.15 7.48
N ASP A 260 -49.21 -18.03 6.22
CA ASP A 260 -49.54 -19.01 5.18
C ASP A 260 -48.52 -20.17 5.15
N PRO A 261 -48.95 -21.41 4.81
CA PRO A 261 -48.09 -22.59 4.85
C PRO A 261 -47.04 -22.61 3.71
N PRO A 262 -45.92 -23.33 3.89
CA PRO A 262 -44.74 -23.16 3.05
C PRO A 262 -44.89 -23.84 1.69
N LYS A 263 -44.55 -23.13 0.61
CA LYS A 263 -44.29 -23.75 -0.71
C LYS A 263 -42.83 -24.20 -0.81
N PRO A 264 -42.54 -25.32 -1.51
CA PRO A 264 -41.21 -25.95 -1.47
C PRO A 264 -40.15 -25.15 -2.23
N LYS A 265 -38.96 -25.09 -1.63
CA LYS A 265 -37.76 -24.38 -2.11
C LYS A 265 -37.20 -24.94 -3.42
N ALA A 266 -36.89 -24.04 -4.35
CA ALA A 266 -35.71 -24.16 -5.20
C ALA A 266 -34.68 -23.09 -4.74
N PRO A 267 -33.43 -23.43 -4.41
CA PRO A 267 -32.44 -22.48 -3.89
C PRO A 267 -31.93 -21.60 -5.05
N ALA A 268 -32.17 -20.28 -5.05
CA ALA A 268 -31.53 -19.21 -4.27
C ALA A 268 -30.07 -18.97 -4.75
N THR A 269 -29.65 -17.77 -5.14
CA THR A 269 -29.93 -16.46 -4.51
C THR A 269 -29.57 -15.28 -5.43
N ARG A 270 -30.44 -14.25 -5.40
CA ARG A 270 -30.18 -12.79 -5.32
C ARG A 270 -29.24 -12.22 -6.39
N GLU A 271 -29.72 -11.71 -7.53
CA GLU A 271 -30.59 -10.53 -7.69
C GLU A 271 -30.28 -9.42 -6.68
N LEU A 272 -29.63 -8.37 -7.20
CA LEU A 272 -30.25 -7.05 -7.37
C LEU A 272 -30.45 -6.43 -5.98
N GLU A 273 -29.88 -5.28 -5.67
CA GLU A 273 -30.18 -4.02 -6.35
C GLU A 273 -29.71 -2.93 -5.38
N ARG A 274 -29.59 -1.71 -5.89
CA ARG A 274 -30.07 -0.46 -5.29
C ARG A 274 -30.14 -0.43 -3.76
N ALA A 275 -29.60 0.55 -3.07
CA ALA A 275 -29.42 1.96 -3.34
C ALA A 275 -28.73 2.48 -2.05
N VAL A 276 -28.34 3.73 -1.93
CA VAL A 276 -29.20 4.75 -1.35
C VAL A 276 -28.25 5.89 -0.91
N ILE A 277 -28.43 7.08 -1.49
CA ILE A 277 -28.63 8.38 -0.80
C ILE A 277 -27.43 8.80 0.10
N ALA A 278 -26.57 9.72 -0.34
CA ALA A 278 -26.70 11.19 -0.31
C ALA A 278 -26.75 11.81 1.11
N ALA A 279 -25.69 12.55 1.50
CA ALA A 279 -25.71 13.88 2.13
C ALA A 279 -24.29 14.28 2.65
N PRO A 280 -23.79 15.51 2.40
CA PRO A 280 -22.50 15.99 2.91
C PRO A 280 -22.63 16.64 4.30
N PRO A 281 -21.63 16.53 5.19
CA PRO A 281 -21.60 17.29 6.43
C PRO A 281 -20.95 18.69 6.25
N PRO A 282 -21.23 19.62 7.19
CA PRO A 282 -21.10 21.06 7.03
C PRO A 282 -19.72 21.64 7.39
N VAL A 283 -19.45 22.84 6.88
CA VAL A 283 -18.29 23.68 7.24
C VAL A 283 -18.44 24.15 8.69
N ALA A 284 -17.44 23.85 9.52
CA ALA A 284 -17.39 24.32 10.90
C ALA A 284 -16.72 25.72 10.98
N PRO A 285 -17.24 26.63 11.82
CA PRO A 285 -16.70 27.96 12.05
C PRO A 285 -15.47 27.91 12.98
N GLY A 286 -14.40 28.63 12.66
CA GLY A 286 -13.24 28.75 13.55
C GLY A 286 -11.87 29.02 12.93
N LEU A 287 -11.77 29.32 11.63
CA LEU A 287 -10.52 29.75 11.00
C LEU A 287 -10.21 31.21 11.37
N VAL A 288 -9.47 31.40 12.46
CA VAL A 288 -8.73 32.65 12.70
C VAL A 288 -7.45 32.56 11.87
N VAL A 289 -7.40 33.34 10.79
CA VAL A 289 -6.18 33.62 10.05
C VAL A 289 -5.40 34.65 10.86
N VAL A 290 -4.19 34.31 11.31
CA VAL A 290 -3.22 35.29 11.81
C VAL A 290 -2.01 35.27 10.89
N TRP A 291 -1.69 36.43 10.31
CA TRP A 291 -0.53 36.68 9.45
C TRP A 291 0.72 37.02 10.27
N ASP A 292 1.87 36.58 9.73
CA ASP A 292 3.27 37.00 9.87
C ASP A 292 3.89 37.33 11.25
N VAL A 293 5.00 36.61 11.54
CA VAL A 293 6.31 37.15 11.96
C VAL A 293 7.42 36.38 11.27
#